data_AF-A0A8D0G013-F1
#
_entry.id   AF-A0A8D0G013-F1
#
_cell.length_a   1.000
_cell.length_b   1.000
_cell.length_c   1.000
_cell.angle_alpha   90.00
_cell.angle_beta   90.00
_cell.angle_gamma   90.00
#
_symmetry.space_group_name_H-M   'P 1'
#
loop_
_entity.id
_entity.type
_entity.pdbx_description
1 polymer ?
#
loop_
_entity_poly.entity_id
_entity_poly.type
_entity_poly.pdbx_seq_one_letter_code
_entity_poly.pdbx_strand_id
1 'polypeptide(L)'
;SPKAPERRTAPEVLERVLSQQYGPLPRAAAIARLRKQPAGGYQPAGDLAEVLERRQAANAKERQRIKNLNSGFSTLKTIVPFIPRDRKPSKVDTLKAAAEYIRLLRLGEEGFSEQKDGGGDTQTLNFSVFFSSPLHFSPSFSHQQDTDAEQELGDSGGVPSGGAP
;
A
#
# COMPACT_ATOMS: atom_id res chain seq x y z
N SER A 1 7.33 46.82 20.85
CA SER A 1 7.70 45.39 20.73
C SER A 1 8.12 45.10 19.29
N PRO A 2 9.31 44.53 19.02
CA PRO A 2 9.69 44.20 17.65
C PRO A 2 8.94 42.94 17.19
N LYS A 3 8.33 43.02 16.00
CA LYS A 3 7.56 41.96 15.35
C LYS A 3 8.54 40.86 14.91
N ALA A 4 8.33 39.63 15.39
CA ALA A 4 9.18 38.48 15.05
C ALA A 4 9.26 38.28 13.52
N PRO A 5 10.42 37.86 12.97
CA PRO A 5 10.57 37.67 11.54
C PRO A 5 9.66 36.53 11.07
N GLU A 6 8.76 36.89 10.16
CA GLU A 6 7.79 36.01 9.53
C GLU A 6 8.53 34.85 8.86
N ARG A 7 8.33 33.61 9.35
CA ARG A 7 8.88 32.41 8.72
C ARG A 7 8.18 32.22 7.38
N ARG A 8 8.76 32.79 6.32
CA ARG A 8 8.29 32.64 4.94
C ARG A 8 8.11 31.16 4.63
N THR A 9 6.93 30.79 4.15
CA THR A 9 6.62 29.39 3.89
C THR A 9 7.43 28.92 2.66
N ALA A 10 7.92 27.67 2.67
CA ALA A 10 8.68 27.08 1.56
C ALA A 10 8.09 27.31 0.14
N PRO A 11 6.75 27.28 -0.07
CA PRO A 11 6.17 27.57 -1.39
C PRO A 11 6.41 29.02 -1.86
N GLU A 12 6.45 30.01 -0.97
CA GLU A 12 6.68 31.43 -1.35
C GLU A 12 8.13 31.68 -1.81
N VAL A 13 9.09 31.00 -1.20
CA VAL A 13 10.50 31.07 -1.58
C VAL A 13 10.69 30.44 -2.96
N LEU A 14 10.05 29.29 -3.18
CA LEU A 14 10.09 28.59 -4.46
C LEU A 14 9.43 29.40 -5.58
N GLU A 15 8.31 30.06 -5.30
CA GLU A 15 7.63 30.94 -6.26
C GLU A 15 8.55 32.08 -6.74
N ARG A 16 9.27 32.74 -5.83
CA ARG A 16 10.20 33.82 -6.19
C ARG A 16 11.39 33.33 -7.01
N VAL A 17 11.99 32.21 -6.60
CA VAL A 17 13.14 31.63 -7.31
C VAL A 17 12.76 31.22 -8.73
N LEU A 18 11.64 30.51 -8.87
CA LEU A 18 11.14 30.07 -10.17
C LEU A 18 10.70 31.27 -11.02
N SER A 19 10.11 32.32 -10.43
CA SER A 19 9.73 33.52 -11.17
C SER A 19 10.94 34.33 -11.66
N GLN A 20 12.02 34.39 -10.86
CA GLN A 20 13.27 35.01 -11.28
C GLN A 20 13.95 34.25 -12.42
N GLN A 21 13.90 32.91 -12.38
CA GLN A 21 14.60 32.08 -13.34
C GLN A 21 13.83 31.88 -14.66
N TYR A 22 12.49 31.87 -14.62
CA TYR A 22 11.64 31.50 -15.75
C TYR A 22 10.59 32.56 -16.14
N GLY A 23 10.56 33.71 -15.45
CA GLY A 23 9.53 34.73 -15.66
C GLY A 23 8.21 34.43 -14.95
N PRO A 24 7.12 35.16 -15.26
CA PRO A 24 5.83 34.98 -14.58
C PRO A 24 5.35 33.52 -14.68
N LEU A 25 5.24 32.86 -13.54
CA LEU A 25 4.81 31.46 -13.51
C LEU A 25 3.37 31.33 -13.98
N PRO A 26 3.02 30.26 -14.73
CA PRO A 26 1.64 29.99 -15.09
C PRO A 26 0.80 29.91 -13.81
N ARG A 27 -0.26 30.73 -13.74
CA ARG A 27 -1.17 30.76 -12.60
C ARG A 27 -1.76 29.36 -12.43
N ALA A 28 -1.58 28.76 -11.26
CA ALA A 28 -2.10 27.43 -10.96
C ALA A 28 -3.62 27.39 -11.26
N ALA A 29 -3.98 26.77 -12.38
CA ALA A 29 -5.36 26.58 -12.75
C ALA A 29 -5.88 25.35 -12.00
N ALA A 30 -6.96 25.53 -11.25
CA ALA A 30 -7.69 24.41 -10.70
C ALA A 30 -8.10 23.46 -11.85
N ILE A 31 -7.82 22.16 -11.70
CA ILE A 31 -8.26 21.14 -12.65
C ILE A 31 -9.78 21.07 -12.58
N ALA A 32 -10.44 21.86 -13.42
CA ALA A 32 -11.88 21.89 -13.57
C ALA A 32 -12.29 20.88 -14.64
N ARG A 33 -13.40 20.17 -14.41
CA ARG A 33 -14.03 19.40 -15.48
C ARG A 33 -14.59 20.42 -16.48
N LEU A 34 -14.22 20.32 -17.75
CA LEU A 34 -14.73 21.18 -18.81
C LEU A 34 -15.83 20.45 -19.57
N ARG A 35 -16.94 21.14 -19.86
CA ARG A 35 -17.98 20.67 -20.78
C ARG A 35 -17.78 21.31 -22.15
N LYS A 36 -17.85 20.51 -23.21
CA LYS A 36 -17.84 20.99 -24.60
C LYS A 36 -19.19 21.60 -24.93
N GLN A 37 -19.19 22.82 -25.46
CA GLN A 37 -20.39 23.52 -25.92
C GLN A 37 -20.69 23.16 -27.38
N PRO A 38 -21.95 23.31 -27.84
CA PRO A 38 -22.33 23.07 -29.23
C PRO A 38 -21.55 23.93 -30.24
N ALA A 39 -21.18 25.15 -29.84
CA ALA A 39 -20.37 26.08 -30.63
C ALA A 39 -18.86 25.74 -30.65
N GLY A 40 -18.44 24.59 -30.10
CA GLY A 40 -17.04 24.14 -30.11
C GLY A 40 -16.16 24.64 -28.96
N GLY A 41 -16.65 25.56 -28.12
CA GLY A 41 -15.93 26.04 -26.94
C GLY A 41 -15.96 25.06 -25.75
N TYR A 42 -15.09 25.27 -24.76
CA TYR A 42 -15.08 24.55 -23.49
C TYR A 42 -15.39 25.48 -22.35
N GLN A 43 -16.24 25.06 -21.42
CA GLN A 43 -16.51 25.82 -20.21
C GLN A 43 -16.53 24.97 -18.94
N PRO A 44 -16.21 25.55 -17.77
CA PRO A 44 -16.25 24.84 -16.51
C PRO A 44 -17.61 24.20 -16.27
N ALA A 45 -17.60 22.91 -15.93
CA ALA A 45 -18.78 22.18 -15.50
C ALA A 45 -19.03 22.50 -14.01
N GLY A 46 -19.68 23.65 -13.76
CA GLY A 46 -20.09 24.09 -12.43
C GLY A 46 -19.30 25.30 -11.90
N ASP A 47 -19.71 25.79 -10.73
CA ASP A 47 -18.99 26.85 -10.02
C ASP A 47 -17.65 26.33 -9.49
N LEU A 48 -16.57 26.95 -9.93
CA LEU A 48 -15.21 26.56 -9.57
C LEU A 48 -14.95 26.71 -8.08
N ALA A 49 -15.52 27.74 -7.44
CA ALA A 49 -15.32 28.01 -6.02
C ALA A 49 -15.90 26.88 -5.17
N GLU A 50 -17.14 26.50 -5.46
CA GLU A 50 -17.83 25.38 -4.79
C GLU A 50 -17.09 24.04 -5.00
N VAL A 51 -16.65 23.76 -6.23
CA VAL A 51 -15.88 22.53 -6.52
C VAL A 51 -14.58 22.48 -5.73
N LEU A 52 -13.89 23.61 -5.59
CA LEU A 52 -12.66 23.71 -4.82
C LEU A 52 -12.92 23.52 -3.33
N GLU A 53 -13.96 24.14 -2.77
CA GLU A 53 -14.33 23.99 -1.36
C GLU A 53 -14.65 22.52 -1.03
N ARG A 54 -15.50 21.87 -1.84
CA ARG A 54 -15.82 20.45 -1.70
C ARG A 54 -14.57 19.57 -1.74
N ARG A 55 -13.64 19.87 -2.65
CA ARG A 55 -12.36 19.14 -2.74
C ARG A 55 -11.48 19.38 -1.51
N GLN A 56 -11.41 20.60 -1.00
CA GLN A 56 -10.66 20.92 0.21
C GLN A 56 -11.23 20.19 1.43
N ALA A 57 -12.55 20.18 1.59
CA ALA A 57 -13.25 19.46 2.65
C ALA A 57 -13.00 17.95 2.57
N ALA A 58 -13.13 17.35 1.38
CA ALA A 58 -12.84 15.93 1.16
C ALA A 58 -11.37 15.57 1.49
N ASN A 59 -10.42 16.40 1.06
CA ASN A 59 -9.01 16.21 1.36
C ASN A 59 -8.72 16.35 2.87
N ALA A 60 -9.37 17.31 3.54
CA ALA A 60 -9.24 17.46 4.99
C ALA A 60 -9.75 16.22 5.74
N LYS A 61 -10.89 15.68 5.30
CA LYS A 61 -11.46 14.44 5.84
C LYS A 61 -10.52 13.25 5.65
N GLU A 62 -9.94 13.07 4.46
CA GLU A 62 -8.99 11.96 4.22
C GLU A 62 -7.71 12.13 5.04
N ARG A 63 -7.19 13.35 5.17
CA ARG A 63 -6.07 13.62 6.09
C ARG A 63 -6.41 13.22 7.52
N GLN A 64 -7.61 13.52 8.00
CA GLN A 64 -8.04 13.11 9.34
C GLN A 64 -8.17 11.58 9.47
N ARG A 65 -8.72 10.91 8.45
CA ARG A 65 -8.80 9.44 8.41
C ARG A 65 -7.41 8.81 8.53
N ILE A 66 -6.45 9.28 7.75
CA ILE A 66 -5.06 8.79 7.78
C ILE A 66 -4.38 9.13 9.10
N LYS A 67 -4.63 10.29 9.71
CA LYS A 67 -4.14 10.62 11.05
C LYS A 67 -4.65 9.63 12.10
N ASN A 68 -5.95 9.34 12.09
CA ASN A 68 -6.56 8.37 13.02
C ASN A 68 -5.94 6.97 12.83
N LEU A 69 -5.78 6.53 11.57
CA LEU A 69 -5.10 5.26 11.26
C LEU A 69 -3.67 5.21 11.80
N ASN A 70 -2.89 6.26 11.56
CA ASN A 70 -1.49 6.33 12.01
C ASN A 70 -1.37 6.46 13.54
N SER A 71 -2.37 7.00 14.23
CA SER A 71 -2.47 7.01 15.69
C SER A 71 -2.68 5.59 16.23
N GLY A 72 -3.61 4.83 15.65
CA GLY A 72 -3.79 3.41 15.99
C GLY A 72 -2.52 2.59 15.74
N PHE A 73 -1.84 2.84 14.61
CA PHE A 73 -0.56 2.20 14.30
C PHE A 73 0.56 2.55 15.29
N SER A 74 0.58 3.79 15.78
CA SER A 74 1.52 4.20 16.82
C SER A 74 1.27 3.48 18.13
N THR A 75 0.00 3.33 18.51
CA THR A 75 -0.41 2.55 19.69
C THR A 75 -0.04 1.07 19.54
N LEU A 76 -0.23 0.49 18.36
CA LEU A 76 0.17 -0.90 18.09
C LEU A 76 1.68 -1.10 18.34
N LYS A 77 2.53 -0.18 17.86
CA LYS A 77 3.98 -0.25 18.08
C LYS A 77 4.38 -0.20 19.56
N THR A 78 3.59 0.45 20.42
CA THR A 78 3.91 0.54 21.85
C THR A 78 3.52 -0.73 22.62
N ILE A 79 2.51 -1.47 22.15
CA ILE A 79 2.03 -2.68 22.85
C ILE A 79 2.70 -3.96 22.36
N VAL A 80 3.23 -3.98 21.14
CA VAL A 80 3.94 -5.15 20.60
C VAL A 80 5.33 -5.20 21.25
N PRO A 81 5.60 -6.19 22.12
CA PRO A 81 6.95 -6.40 22.64
C PRO A 81 7.87 -6.75 21.46
N PHE A 82 9.17 -6.48 21.58
CA PHE A 82 10.18 -6.77 20.55
C PHE A 82 10.35 -5.73 19.42
N ILE A 83 9.61 -4.61 19.42
CA ILE A 83 9.95 -3.46 18.58
C ILE A 83 10.98 -2.60 19.33
N PRO A 84 12.23 -2.48 18.85
CA PRO A 84 13.21 -1.59 19.48
C PRO A 84 12.70 -0.15 19.43
N ARG A 85 12.71 0.56 20.56
CA ARG A 85 12.24 1.97 20.62
C ARG A 85 13.04 2.90 19.72
N ASP A 86 14.30 2.51 19.44
CA ASP A 86 15.27 3.29 18.68
C ASP A 86 15.17 3.04 17.17
N ARG A 87 14.50 1.96 16.75
CA ARG A 87 14.27 1.62 15.33
C ARG A 87 12.82 1.93 14.96
N LYS A 88 12.59 2.53 13.79
CA LYS A 88 11.25 2.78 13.25
C LYS A 88 10.83 1.56 12.40
N PRO A 89 10.09 0.58 12.94
CA PRO A 89 9.64 -0.56 12.14
C PRO A 89 8.70 -0.11 11.03
N SER A 90 8.69 -0.83 9.90
CA SER A 90 7.76 -0.55 8.81
C SER A 90 6.31 -0.92 9.17
N LYS A 91 5.36 -0.51 8.32
CA LYS A 91 3.95 -0.86 8.50
C LYS A 91 3.73 -2.38 8.51
N VAL A 92 4.41 -3.08 7.61
CA VAL A 92 4.32 -4.53 7.45
C VAL A 92 4.97 -5.23 8.65
N ASP A 93 6.16 -4.79 9.07
CA ASP A 93 6.90 -5.45 10.15
C ASP A 93 6.13 -5.40 11.48
N THR A 94 5.52 -4.26 11.79
CA THR A 94 4.70 -4.13 13.01
C THR A 94 3.50 -5.07 12.98
N LEU A 95 2.85 -5.23 11.82
CA LEU A 95 1.70 -6.14 11.70
C LEU A 95 2.12 -7.61 11.86
N LYS A 96 3.26 -8.01 11.26
CA LYS A 96 3.81 -9.35 11.44
C LYS A 96 4.18 -9.64 12.90
N ALA A 97 4.87 -8.70 13.54
CA ALA A 97 5.24 -8.83 14.95
C ALA A 97 4.00 -8.89 15.87
N ALA A 98 2.95 -8.11 15.57
CA ALA A 98 1.69 -8.17 16.30
C ALA A 98 0.99 -9.53 16.16
N ALA A 99 0.95 -10.09 14.95
CA ALA A 99 0.34 -11.40 14.71
C ALA A 99 1.07 -12.51 15.47
N GLU A 100 2.41 -12.51 15.44
CA GLU A 100 3.21 -13.45 16.22
C GLU A 100 3.01 -13.26 17.73
N TYR A 101 2.94 -12.01 18.20
CA TYR A 101 2.68 -11.76 19.62
C TYR A 101 1.33 -12.34 20.06
N ILE A 102 0.27 -12.16 19.26
CA ILE A 102 -1.04 -12.79 19.52
C ILE A 102 -0.91 -14.32 19.56
N ARG A 103 -0.15 -14.93 18.64
CA ARG A 103 0.06 -16.39 18.62
C ARG A 103 0.76 -16.90 19.88
N LEU A 104 1.80 -16.20 20.33
CA LEU A 104 2.54 -16.55 21.54
C LEU A 104 1.68 -16.43 22.80
N LEU A 105 0.86 -15.39 22.90
CA LEU A 105 -0.06 -15.23 24.03
C LEU A 105 -1.06 -16.39 24.09
N ARG A 106 -1.63 -16.79 22.95
CA ARG A 106 -2.56 -17.93 22.88
C ARG A 106 -1.90 -19.26 23.28
N LEU A 107 -0.66 -19.49 22.85
CA LEU A 107 0.10 -20.69 23.22
C LEU A 107 0.54 -20.69 24.69
N GLY A 108 0.65 -19.52 25.33
CA GLY A 108 0.93 -19.41 26.75
C GLY A 108 -0.31 -19.67 27.64
N GLU A 109 -1.51 -19.45 27.09
CA GLU A 109 -2.79 -19.68 27.78
C GLU A 109 -3.24 -21.15 27.69
N GLU A 110 -2.95 -21.82 26.56
CA GLU A 110 -3.14 -23.26 26.41
C GLU A 110 -1.81 -23.95 26.74
N GLY A 111 -1.70 -24.48 27.96
CA GLY A 111 -0.47 -25.16 28.41
C GLY A 111 0.08 -26.09 27.34
N PHE A 112 1.29 -25.77 26.85
CA PHE A 112 2.12 -26.45 25.86
C PHE A 112 1.63 -27.87 25.48
N SER A 113 0.63 -27.97 24.59
CA SER A 113 0.36 -29.24 23.93
C SER A 113 1.36 -29.35 22.79
N GLU A 114 2.46 -30.06 23.03
CA GLU A 114 3.35 -30.55 21.98
C GLU A 114 2.53 -31.38 20.98
N GLN A 115 2.02 -30.73 19.93
CA GLN A 115 1.69 -31.42 18.69
C GLN A 115 2.98 -31.60 17.92
N LYS A 116 3.61 -32.75 18.19
CA LYS A 116 4.75 -33.27 17.46
C LYS A 116 4.26 -33.87 16.14
N ASP A 117 3.88 -33.00 15.20
CA ASP A 117 3.77 -33.42 13.80
C ASP A 117 5.08 -33.10 13.09
N GLY A 118 5.69 -34.17 12.59
CA GLY A 118 7.06 -34.18 12.09
C GLY A 118 7.25 -33.37 10.81
N GLY A 119 8.44 -32.78 10.72
CA GLY A 119 9.05 -32.35 9.47
C GLY A 119 8.79 -30.91 9.07
N GLY A 120 9.63 -29.99 9.57
CA GLY A 120 9.69 -28.62 9.06
C GLY A 120 10.21 -27.63 10.09
N ASP A 121 11.53 -27.47 10.12
CA ASP A 121 12.26 -26.31 10.65
C ASP A 121 11.64 -25.59 11.85
N THR A 122 11.81 -26.16 13.05
CA THR A 122 11.66 -25.40 14.30
C THR A 122 12.83 -24.41 14.38
N GLN A 123 12.76 -23.33 13.60
CA GLN A 123 13.64 -22.18 13.76
C GLN A 123 13.40 -21.66 15.17
N THR A 124 14.36 -21.92 16.05
CA THR A 124 14.50 -21.20 17.32
C THR A 124 14.53 -19.72 16.97
N LEU A 125 13.40 -19.04 17.20
CA LEU A 125 13.12 -17.72 16.66
C LEU A 125 14.04 -16.69 17.31
N ASN A 126 15.19 -16.46 16.69
CA ASN A 126 16.04 -15.33 17.01
C ASN A 126 15.32 -14.05 16.56
N PHE A 127 14.48 -13.48 17.43
CA PHE A 127 13.70 -12.26 17.16
C PHE A 127 14.55 -11.05 16.73
N SER A 128 15.86 -11.08 16.98
CA SER A 128 16.80 -10.06 16.49
C SER A 128 17.00 -10.11 14.97
N VAL A 129 16.85 -11.27 14.31
CA VAL A 129 17.12 -11.38 12.86
C VAL A 129 16.00 -10.74 12.02
N PHE A 130 14.77 -10.69 12.54
CA PHE A 130 13.63 -10.07 11.85
C PHE A 130 13.77 -8.54 11.73
N PHE A 131 14.42 -7.91 12.71
CA PHE A 131 14.67 -6.46 12.70
C PHE A 131 16.08 -6.08 12.21
N SER A 132 16.97 -7.02 11.90
CA SER A 132 18.36 -6.70 11.55
C SER A 132 18.73 -6.86 10.07
N SER A 133 17.83 -7.33 9.21
CA SER A 133 18.13 -7.57 7.77
C SER A 133 17.39 -6.60 6.82
N PRO A 134 18.08 -5.86 5.94
CA PRO A 134 17.45 -4.97 4.95
C PRO A 134 16.99 -5.65 3.66
N LEU A 135 17.08 -6.97 3.52
CA LEU A 135 16.77 -7.67 2.27
C LEU A 135 15.84 -8.84 2.54
N HIS A 136 14.60 -8.77 2.06
CA HIS A 136 14.09 -9.64 0.99
C HIS A 136 12.56 -9.53 0.88
N PHE A 137 12.11 -8.86 -0.18
CA PHE A 137 10.85 -9.20 -0.84
C PHE A 137 11.25 -10.09 -2.03
N SER A 138 10.79 -11.34 -2.02
CA SER A 138 10.62 -12.13 -3.23
C SER A 138 9.40 -13.02 -3.03
N PRO A 139 8.23 -12.69 -3.60
CA PRO A 139 7.15 -13.65 -3.72
C PRO A 139 7.55 -14.59 -4.86
N SER A 140 8.02 -15.79 -4.54
CA SER A 140 8.11 -16.84 -5.55
C SER A 140 6.71 -17.45 -5.69
N PHE A 141 6.00 -17.04 -6.74
CA PHE A 141 4.76 -17.67 -7.15
C PHE A 141 5.14 -18.98 -7.85
N SER A 142 4.97 -20.12 -7.17
CA SER A 142 5.24 -21.43 -7.77
C SER A 142 4.26 -21.68 -8.91
N HIS A 143 4.80 -21.67 -10.12
CA HIS A 143 4.16 -22.06 -11.36
C HIS A 143 4.09 -23.59 -11.41
N GLN A 144 2.90 -24.17 -11.21
CA GLN A 144 2.69 -25.61 -11.38
C GLN A 144 2.39 -25.90 -12.86
N GLN A 145 3.41 -26.34 -13.59
CA GLN A 145 3.24 -27.06 -14.86
C GLN A 145 3.31 -28.54 -14.54
N ASP A 146 2.17 -29.21 -14.54
CA ASP A 146 2.14 -30.67 -14.61
C ASP A 146 2.19 -31.05 -16.09
N THR A 147 3.29 -31.68 -16.46
CA THR A 147 3.59 -32.25 -17.78
C THR A 147 2.90 -33.60 -17.96
N ASP A 148 2.53 -33.86 -19.22
CA ASP A 148 1.80 -35.02 -19.73
C ASP A 148 2.37 -36.39 -19.33
N ALA A 149 1.47 -37.33 -19.02
CA ALA A 149 1.75 -38.76 -18.95
C ALA A 149 0.93 -39.47 -20.05
N GLU A 150 1.65 -40.02 -21.03
CA GLU A 150 1.13 -40.88 -22.08
C GLU A 150 0.47 -42.14 -21.51
N GLN A 151 -0.73 -42.46 -21.99
CA GLN A 151 -1.29 -43.81 -21.87
C GLN A 151 -1.64 -44.32 -23.26
N GLU A 152 -0.69 -45.06 -23.82
CA GLU A 152 -0.88 -46.04 -24.89
C GLU A 152 -1.99 -47.03 -24.49
N LEU A 153 -3.06 -47.08 -25.28
CA LEU A 153 -3.83 -48.31 -25.47
C LEU A 153 -4.45 -48.26 -26.87
N GLY A 154 -3.84 -48.99 -27.81
CA GLY A 154 -4.50 -49.35 -29.06
C GLY A 154 -5.66 -50.31 -28.80
N ASP A 155 -6.75 -50.19 -29.55
CA ASP A 155 -7.14 -51.22 -30.50
C ASP A 155 -8.31 -50.76 -31.41
N SER A 156 -8.17 -51.15 -32.67
CA SER A 156 -9.10 -51.37 -33.78
C SER A 156 -10.46 -50.64 -33.91
N GLY A 157 -10.66 -50.05 -35.10
CA GLY A 157 -11.85 -50.33 -35.91
C GLY A 157 -12.59 -49.14 -36.55
N GLY A 158 -12.55 -49.06 -37.88
CA GLY A 158 -13.71 -48.63 -38.69
C GLY A 158 -13.71 -47.22 -39.28
N VAL A 159 -13.59 -47.14 -40.61
CA VAL A 159 -13.64 -45.96 -41.49
C VAL A 159 -15.11 -45.68 -41.95
N PRO A 160 -15.41 -44.70 -42.85
CA PRO A 160 -15.93 -43.34 -42.61
C PRO A 160 -17.35 -43.09 -43.20
N SER A 161 -17.87 -41.86 -43.11
CA SER A 161 -18.50 -41.09 -44.25
C SER A 161 -19.64 -40.16 -43.83
N GLY A 162 -19.67 -38.97 -44.46
CA GLY A 162 -20.83 -38.07 -44.57
C GLY A 162 -20.86 -36.97 -43.51
N GLY A 163 -20.87 -35.68 -43.81
CA GLY A 163 -21.50 -34.96 -44.90
C GLY A 163 -22.29 -33.81 -44.24
N ALA A 164 -21.82 -32.58 -44.43
CA ALA A 164 -22.46 -31.39 -43.87
C ALA A 164 -23.69 -30.98 -44.72
N PRO A 165 -24.74 -30.40 -44.11
CA PRO A 165 -25.65 -29.50 -44.80
C PRO A 165 -25.08 -28.07 -44.91
#